data_AF-F3QU06-F1
#
_entry.id   AF-F3QU06-F1
#
_cell.length_a   1.000
_cell.length_b   1.000
_cell.length_c   1.000
_cell.angle_alpha   90.00
_cell.angle_beta   90.00
_cell.angle_gamma   90.00
#
_symmetry.space_group_name_H-M   'P 1'
#
loop_
_entity.id
_entity.type
_entity.pdbx_description
1 polymer ?
#
loop_
_entity_poly.entity_id
_entity_poly.type
_entity_poly.pdbx_seq_one_letter_code
_entity_poly.pdbx_strand_id
1 'polypeptide(L)'
;RHAILILAHKNIGQLCRLAGYFEKACDVFIHIDKKQSVTREEEEKLRSYKQVKVVSREYDVNWGGTSVLESEMHLLRMAVQRSDADYFHLISGQDYPTRPLDYFLEFFDRNAGKEYIGYLHLPHPNWEDNTFRRLQYYYPYDYAAGKRNPREVGQGTGKATTGQKGKTPHSR
;
A
#
# COMPACT_ATOMS: atom_id res chain seq x y z
N ARG A 1 -5.83 -20.31 -2.46
CA ARG A 1 -5.45 -19.44 -3.62
C ARG A 1 -4.77 -18.17 -3.10
N HIS A 2 -3.88 -17.54 -3.88
CA HIS A 2 -3.01 -16.46 -3.40
C HIS A 2 -3.10 -15.22 -4.30
N ALA A 3 -3.10 -14.03 -3.69
CA ALA A 3 -2.92 -12.75 -4.36
C ALA A 3 -1.62 -12.09 -3.87
N ILE A 4 -0.75 -11.72 -4.80
CA ILE A 4 0.52 -11.04 -4.52
C ILE A 4 0.36 -9.56 -4.87
N LEU A 5 0.51 -8.69 -3.88
CA LEU A 5 0.42 -7.24 -3.99
C LEU A 5 1.84 -6.69 -4.00
N ILE A 6 2.26 -6.11 -5.13
CA ILE A 6 3.63 -5.65 -5.33
C ILE A 6 3.65 -4.14 -5.44
N LEU A 7 4.32 -3.47 -4.51
CA LEU A 7 4.64 -2.04 -4.60
C LEU A 7 6.02 -1.85 -5.23
N ALA A 8 6.08 -1.34 -6.46
CA ALA A 8 7.31 -1.17 -7.21
C ALA A 8 7.62 0.31 -7.44
N HIS A 9 8.91 0.65 -7.43
CA HIS A 9 9.38 2.01 -7.71
C HIS A 9 10.62 2.07 -8.60
N LYS A 10 11.13 0.93 -9.11
CA LYS A 10 12.26 0.87 -10.06
C LYS A 10 12.43 -0.53 -10.62
N ASN A 11 13.35 -0.67 -11.57
CA ASN A 11 13.84 -1.94 -12.12
C ASN A 11 12.73 -2.85 -12.67
N ILE A 12 12.07 -2.41 -13.74
CA ILE A 12 10.97 -3.16 -14.36
C ILE A 12 11.40 -4.55 -14.84
N GLY A 13 12.66 -4.72 -15.24
CA GLY A 13 13.22 -6.03 -15.57
C GLY A 13 13.16 -7.02 -14.41
N GLN A 14 13.53 -6.60 -13.20
CA GLN A 14 13.37 -7.40 -11.98
C GLN A 14 11.90 -7.66 -11.67
N LEU A 15 11.06 -6.63 -11.77
CA LEU A 15 9.61 -6.75 -11.53
C LEU A 15 8.96 -7.78 -12.46
N CYS A 16 9.35 -7.81 -13.73
CA CYS A 16 8.91 -8.84 -14.68
C CYS A 16 9.30 -10.25 -14.23
N ARG A 17 10.53 -10.44 -13.75
CA ARG A 17 10.99 -11.74 -13.22
C ARG A 17 10.24 -12.14 -11.96
N LEU A 18 9.95 -11.18 -11.09
CA LEU A 18 9.17 -11.40 -9.87
C LEU A 18 7.72 -11.78 -10.20
N ALA A 19 7.07 -11.05 -11.11
CA ALA A 19 5.73 -11.40 -11.58
C ALA A 19 5.70 -12.78 -12.24
N GLY A 20 6.67 -13.07 -13.11
CA GLY A 20 6.82 -14.37 -13.78
C GLY A 20 6.99 -15.55 -12.82
N TYR A 21 7.70 -15.36 -11.70
CA TYR A 21 7.84 -16.40 -10.68
C TYR A 21 6.49 -16.94 -10.17
N PHE A 22 5.45 -16.10 -10.14
CA PHE A 22 4.12 -16.45 -9.62
C PHE A 22 3.12 -16.99 -10.68
N GLU A 23 3.55 -17.21 -11.92
CA GLU A 23 2.69 -17.52 -13.07
C GLU A 23 1.69 -18.68 -12.85
N LYS A 24 2.07 -19.69 -12.07
CA LYS A 24 1.30 -20.94 -11.98
C LYS A 24 0.08 -20.90 -11.07
N ALA A 25 0.11 -20.10 -10.00
CA ALA A 25 -0.80 -20.34 -8.87
C ALA A 25 -1.24 -19.08 -8.09
N CYS A 26 -0.75 -17.90 -8.45
CA CYS A 26 -1.10 -16.67 -7.74
C CYS A 26 -1.60 -15.60 -8.71
N ASP A 27 -2.58 -14.82 -8.30
CA ASP A 27 -2.93 -13.57 -8.97
C ASP A 27 -1.96 -12.47 -8.54
N VAL A 28 -1.53 -11.62 -9.47
CA VAL A 28 -0.54 -10.58 -9.22
C VAL A 28 -1.15 -9.20 -9.47
N PHE A 29 -0.98 -8.32 -8.49
CA PHE A 29 -1.46 -6.95 -8.47
C PHE A 29 -0.26 -6.03 -8.25
N ILE A 30 0.01 -5.15 -9.21
CA ILE A 30 1.20 -4.32 -9.20
C ILE A 30 0.78 -2.86 -9.12
N HIS A 31 1.34 -2.12 -8.17
CA HIS A 31 1.37 -0.67 -8.19
C HIS A 31 2.79 -0.23 -8.50
N ILE A 32 2.94 0.61 -9.53
CA ILE A 32 4.22 1.27 -9.83
C ILE A 32 4.07 2.74 -9.44
N ASP A 33 4.96 3.22 -8.58
CA ASP A 33 4.99 4.61 -8.14
C ASP A 33 4.90 5.56 -9.34
N LYS A 34 3.90 6.44 -9.30
CA LYS A 34 3.58 7.40 -10.37
C LYS A 34 4.78 8.28 -10.74
N LYS A 35 5.69 8.54 -9.80
CA LYS A 35 6.92 9.33 -10.03
C LYS A 35 7.91 8.68 -10.97
N GLN A 36 7.82 7.36 -11.15
CA GLN A 36 8.82 6.62 -11.90
C GLN A 36 8.51 6.68 -13.37
N SER A 37 9.54 6.97 -14.18
CA SER A 37 9.44 6.84 -15.63
C SER A 37 9.38 5.36 -15.99
N VAL A 38 8.27 4.94 -16.60
CA VAL A 38 8.06 3.58 -17.10
C VAL A 38 7.52 3.75 -18.51
N THR A 39 8.14 3.08 -19.48
CA THR A 39 7.72 3.17 -20.87
C THR A 39 6.41 2.42 -21.09
N ARG A 40 5.73 2.72 -22.20
CA ARG A 40 4.51 2.01 -22.56
C ARG A 40 4.78 0.52 -22.78
N GLU A 41 5.90 0.19 -23.40
CA GLU A 41 6.31 -1.19 -23.69
C GLU A 41 6.59 -1.97 -22.39
N GLU A 42 7.20 -1.33 -21.40
CA GLU A 42 7.43 -1.91 -20.08
C GLU A 42 6.12 -2.25 -19.36
N GLU A 43 5.15 -1.34 -19.41
CA GLU A 43 3.84 -1.55 -18.80
C GLU A 43 3.04 -2.62 -19.55
N GLU A 44 3.03 -2.59 -20.88
CA GLU A 44 2.39 -3.62 -21.73
C GLU A 44 3.01 -5.00 -21.50
N LYS A 45 4.33 -5.07 -21.33
CA LYS A 45 5.03 -6.31 -20.98
C LYS A 45 4.52 -6.88 -19.66
N LEU A 46 4.41 -6.06 -18.61
CA LEU A 46 3.86 -6.51 -17.33
C LEU A 46 2.40 -6.98 -17.45
N ARG A 47 1.58 -6.27 -18.23
CA ARG A 47 0.17 -6.65 -18.48
C ARG A 47 0.01 -7.91 -19.32
N SER A 48 1.04 -8.32 -20.07
CA SER A 48 1.00 -9.53 -20.90
C SER A 48 1.10 -10.84 -20.11
N TYR A 49 1.57 -10.80 -18.86
CA TYR A 49 1.61 -11.96 -17.97
C TYR A 49 0.18 -12.33 -17.51
N LYS A 50 -0.26 -13.56 -17.75
CA LYS A 50 -1.65 -14.01 -17.51
C LYS A 50 -2.11 -13.87 -16.05
N GLN A 51 -1.17 -14.03 -15.13
CA GLN A 51 -1.37 -13.92 -13.69
C GLN A 51 -1.48 -12.46 -13.24
N VAL A 52 -0.98 -11.49 -14.01
CA VAL A 52 -1.05 -10.07 -13.66
C VAL A 52 -2.46 -9.57 -13.97
N LYS A 53 -3.25 -9.33 -12.92
CA LYS A 53 -4.63 -8.85 -13.02
C LYS A 53 -4.72 -7.33 -13.09
N VAL A 54 -3.76 -6.65 -12.48
CA VAL A 54 -3.72 -5.18 -12.38
C VAL A 54 -2.27 -4.70 -12.45
N VAL A 55 -2.06 -3.66 -13.26
CA VAL A 55 -0.93 -2.74 -13.12
C VAL A 55 -1.54 -1.35 -12.92
N SER A 56 -1.26 -0.73 -11.78
CA SER A 56 -1.76 0.58 -11.36
C SER A 56 -0.61 1.57 -11.18
N ARG A 57 -0.88 2.85 -11.41
CA ARG A 57 0.06 3.97 -11.23
C ARG A 57 -0.61 5.18 -10.59
N GLU A 58 -1.66 4.94 -9.81
CA GLU A 58 -2.55 5.98 -9.31
C GLU A 58 -1.87 6.91 -8.29
N TYR A 59 -1.06 6.32 -7.41
CA TYR A 59 -0.38 7.03 -6.32
C TYR A 59 1.06 7.39 -6.65
N ASP A 60 1.42 8.64 -6.35
CA ASP A 60 2.79 9.07 -6.11
C ASP A 60 3.16 8.65 -4.68
N VAL A 61 4.23 7.87 -4.51
CA VAL A 61 4.58 7.26 -3.21
C VAL A 61 5.75 7.99 -2.54
N ASN A 62 5.49 8.64 -1.42
CA ASN A 62 6.50 9.26 -0.57
C ASN A 62 6.96 8.30 0.51
N TRP A 63 8.27 8.07 0.59
CA TRP A 63 8.84 7.23 1.63
C TRP A 63 8.60 7.84 3.02
N GLY A 64 8.13 7.02 3.96
CA GLY A 64 7.72 7.46 5.31
C GLY A 64 6.40 8.24 5.34
N GLY A 65 5.83 8.58 4.18
CA GLY A 65 4.53 9.21 4.06
C GLY A 65 3.39 8.20 4.03
N THR A 66 2.17 8.72 4.11
CA THR A 66 0.94 7.93 4.12
C THR A 66 0.57 7.34 2.76
N SER A 67 1.06 7.93 1.68
CA SER A 67 0.86 7.41 0.31
C SER A 67 1.32 5.95 0.11
N VAL A 68 2.25 5.45 0.95
CA VAL A 68 2.58 4.01 0.99
C VAL A 68 1.33 3.22 1.38
N LEU A 69 0.72 3.53 2.52
CA LEU A 69 -0.52 2.89 2.98
C LEU A 69 -1.67 3.08 1.98
N GLU A 70 -1.78 4.24 1.34
CA GLU A 70 -2.82 4.46 0.32
C GLU A 70 -2.63 3.52 -0.89
N SER A 71 -1.39 3.35 -1.36
CA SER A 71 -1.07 2.41 -2.45
C SER A 71 -1.31 0.95 -2.05
N GLU A 72 -0.99 0.57 -0.82
CA GLU A 72 -1.27 -0.77 -0.25
C GLU A 72 -2.78 -1.04 -0.23
N MET A 73 -3.55 -0.11 0.34
CA MET A 73 -5.00 -0.22 0.44
C MET A 73 -5.67 -0.21 -0.93
N HIS A 74 -5.12 0.54 -1.90
CA HIS A 74 -5.59 0.49 -3.28
C HIS A 74 -5.41 -0.89 -3.90
N LEU A 75 -4.20 -1.47 -3.82
CA LEU A 75 -3.98 -2.83 -4.33
C LEU A 75 -4.84 -3.87 -3.62
N LEU A 76 -5.01 -3.75 -2.30
CA LEU A 76 -5.84 -4.67 -1.53
C LEU A 76 -7.31 -4.62 -1.97
N ARG A 77 -7.88 -3.43 -2.17
CA ARG A 77 -9.25 -3.29 -2.69
C ARG A 77 -9.39 -3.90 -4.08
N MET A 78 -8.41 -3.66 -4.95
CA MET A 78 -8.41 -4.24 -6.30
C MET A 78 -8.29 -5.76 -6.27
N ALA A 79 -7.48 -6.31 -5.36
CA ALA A 79 -7.28 -7.74 -5.20
C ALA A 79 -8.56 -8.43 -4.70
N VAL A 80 -9.20 -7.88 -3.66
CA VAL A 80 -10.48 -8.38 -3.13
C VAL A 80 -11.60 -8.38 -4.17
N GLN A 81 -11.59 -7.43 -5.11
CA GLN A 81 -12.61 -7.34 -6.16
C GLN A 81 -12.36 -8.25 -7.37
N ARG A 82 -11.13 -8.71 -7.58
CA ARG A 82 -10.70 -9.33 -8.85
C ARG A 82 -10.03 -10.70 -8.69
N SER A 83 -9.91 -11.19 -7.46
CA SER A 83 -9.30 -12.47 -7.14
C SER A 83 -10.16 -13.20 -6.11
N ASP A 84 -10.26 -14.52 -6.26
CA ASP A 84 -10.84 -15.42 -5.26
C ASP A 84 -9.75 -15.94 -4.31
N ALA A 85 -8.77 -15.11 -3.97
CA ALA A 85 -7.65 -15.50 -3.12
C ALA A 85 -8.06 -15.58 -1.65
N ASP A 86 -7.57 -16.63 -0.97
CA ASP A 86 -7.71 -16.81 0.48
C ASP A 86 -6.60 -16.07 1.24
N TYR A 87 -5.46 -15.82 0.57
CA TYR A 87 -4.30 -15.15 1.16
C TYR A 87 -3.81 -13.98 0.31
N PHE A 88 -3.51 -12.87 0.97
CA PHE A 88 -2.99 -11.65 0.37
C PHE A 88 -1.57 -11.39 0.90
N HIS A 89 -0.60 -11.28 -0.01
CA HIS A 89 0.81 -11.16 0.33
C HIS A 89 1.31 -9.80 -0.17
N LEU A 90 1.66 -8.91 0.74
CA LEU A 90 2.22 -7.61 0.41
C LEU A 90 3.75 -7.70 0.35
N ILE A 91 4.33 -7.32 -0.78
CA ILE A 91 5.77 -7.27 -1.00
C ILE A 91 6.16 -6.01 -1.79
N SER A 92 7.43 -5.65 -1.76
CA SER A 92 8.01 -4.63 -2.63
C SER A 92 8.49 -5.26 -3.95
N GLY A 93 8.63 -4.43 -4.99
CA GLY A 93 9.24 -4.84 -6.26
C GLY A 93 10.72 -5.19 -6.17
N GLN A 94 11.36 -4.97 -5.01
CA GLN A 94 12.75 -5.34 -4.76
C GLN A 94 12.90 -6.67 -4.00
N ASP A 95 11.81 -7.21 -3.46
CA ASP A 95 11.82 -8.52 -2.82
C ASP A 95 11.98 -9.63 -3.85
N TYR A 96 12.48 -10.77 -3.40
CA TYR A 96 12.58 -11.96 -4.24
C TYR A 96 12.44 -13.24 -3.43
N PRO A 97 11.69 -14.24 -3.93
CA PRO A 97 11.57 -15.54 -3.28
C PRO A 97 12.92 -16.25 -3.14
N THR A 98 13.15 -16.87 -1.99
CA THR A 98 14.38 -17.64 -1.67
C THR A 98 14.19 -19.15 -1.78
N ARG A 99 12.96 -19.60 -2.02
CA ARG A 99 12.55 -21.00 -2.19
C ARG A 99 11.72 -21.14 -3.47
N PRO A 100 11.52 -22.35 -3.99
CA PRO A 100 10.62 -22.60 -5.13
C PRO A 100 9.16 -22.28 -4.81
N LEU A 101 8.34 -22.00 -5.85
CA LEU A 101 6.92 -21.66 -5.68
C LEU A 101 6.14 -22.80 -5.02
N ASP A 102 6.43 -24.05 -5.39
CA ASP A 102 5.74 -25.22 -4.84
C ASP A 102 5.92 -25.32 -3.31
N TYR A 103 7.10 -24.97 -2.79
CA TYR A 103 7.34 -24.90 -1.35
C TYR A 103 6.44 -23.86 -0.66
N PHE A 104 6.29 -22.69 -1.28
CA PHE A 104 5.41 -21.63 -0.76
C PHE A 104 3.95 -22.09 -0.74
N LEU A 105 3.47 -22.73 -1.81
CA LEU A 105 2.09 -23.23 -1.91
C LEU A 105 1.83 -24.32 -0.87
N GLU A 106 2.70 -25.33 -0.78
CA GLU A 106 2.59 -26.41 0.20
C GLU A 106 2.59 -25.90 1.64
N PHE A 107 3.38 -24.86 1.93
CA PHE A 107 3.43 -24.27 3.27
C PHE A 107 2.06 -23.71 3.69
N PHE A 108 1.38 -22.99 2.79
CA PHE A 108 0.07 -22.41 3.08
C PHE A 108 -1.07 -23.42 3.02
N ASP A 109 -0.96 -24.47 2.21
CA ASP A 109 -1.90 -25.59 2.22
C ASP A 109 -1.87 -26.32 3.57
N ARG A 110 -0.68 -26.60 4.10
CA ARG A 110 -0.50 -27.25 5.42
C ARG A 110 -0.93 -26.35 6.59
N ASN A 111 -1.04 -25.04 6.37
CA ASN A 111 -1.37 -24.07 7.40
C ASN A 111 -2.60 -23.24 7.05
N ALA A 112 -3.57 -23.87 6.39
CA ALA A 112 -4.83 -23.26 5.98
C ALA A 112 -5.49 -22.46 7.13
N GLY A 113 -5.88 -21.22 6.85
CA GLY A 113 -6.60 -20.34 7.78
C GLY A 113 -5.74 -19.57 8.78
N LYS A 114 -4.39 -19.62 8.67
CA LYS A 114 -3.48 -18.85 9.55
C LYS A 114 -2.98 -17.57 8.90
N GLU A 115 -2.84 -16.51 9.69
CA GLU A 115 -2.25 -15.25 9.27
C GLU A 115 -0.81 -15.10 9.76
N TYR A 116 0.03 -14.42 8.98
CA TYR A 116 1.45 -14.21 9.27
C TYR A 116 1.78 -12.73 9.18
N ILE A 117 1.87 -12.07 10.33
CA ILE A 117 2.21 -10.65 10.45
C ILE A 117 3.31 -10.52 11.50
N GLY A 118 4.41 -9.87 11.13
CA GLY A 118 5.47 -9.53 12.08
C GLY A 118 5.01 -8.42 13.03
N TYR A 119 5.17 -8.64 14.33
CA TYR A 119 4.90 -7.62 15.35
C TYR A 119 6.01 -7.64 16.40
N LEU A 120 6.14 -6.52 17.11
CA LEU A 120 7.09 -6.35 18.20
C LEU A 120 6.34 -5.73 19.39
N HIS A 121 6.59 -6.24 20.59
CA HIS A 121 6.11 -5.59 21.80
C HIS A 121 6.85 -4.27 22.02
N LEU A 122 6.10 -3.23 22.36
CA LEU A 122 6.64 -1.91 22.68
C LEU A 122 6.65 -1.69 24.20
N PRO A 123 7.72 -1.11 24.76
CA PRO A 123 8.95 -0.66 24.10
C PRO A 123 9.87 -1.83 23.68
N HIS A 124 10.59 -1.66 22.57
CA HIS A 124 11.57 -2.64 22.10
C HIS A 124 13.00 -2.08 22.23
N PRO A 125 13.88 -2.67 23.08
CA PRO A 125 15.20 -2.11 23.38
C PRO A 125 16.09 -1.91 22.16
N ASN A 126 16.00 -2.81 21.19
CA ASN A 126 16.85 -2.78 19.99
C ASN A 126 16.27 -1.91 18.85
N TRP A 127 15.22 -1.13 19.12
CA TRP A 127 14.57 -0.32 18.09
C TRP A 127 14.48 1.14 18.52
N GLU A 128 15.33 1.99 17.92
CA GLU A 128 15.33 3.46 18.03
C GLU A 128 14.99 4.01 19.43
N ASP A 129 15.90 3.85 20.39
CA ASP A 129 15.78 4.41 21.74
C ASP A 129 14.45 4.04 22.44
N ASN A 130 14.15 2.74 22.59
CA ASN A 130 12.89 2.22 23.14
C ASN A 130 11.63 2.55 22.31
N THR A 131 11.78 2.74 21.00
CA THR A 131 10.74 2.72 19.95
C THR A 131 9.76 3.89 19.92
N PHE A 132 9.60 4.63 21.02
CA PHE A 132 8.58 5.67 21.11
C PHE A 132 8.84 6.86 20.20
N ARG A 133 10.09 7.11 19.78
CA ARG A 133 10.45 8.27 18.96
C ARG A 133 9.59 8.38 17.70
N ARG A 134 9.38 7.27 16.97
CA ARG A 134 8.54 7.23 15.76
C ARG A 134 7.04 7.43 16.00
N LEU A 135 6.58 7.25 17.23
CA LEU A 135 5.17 7.35 17.61
C LEU A 135 4.84 8.68 18.30
N GLN A 136 5.84 9.33 18.90
CA GLN A 136 5.68 10.56 19.69
C GLN A 136 5.52 11.81 18.84
N TYR A 137 6.08 11.83 17.63
CA TYR A 137 6.13 13.01 16.79
C TYR A 137 5.29 12.86 15.53
N TYR A 138 4.68 13.97 15.12
CA TYR A 138 4.17 14.09 13.77
C TYR A 138 5.34 14.27 12.81
N TYR A 139 5.47 13.37 11.85
CA TYR A 139 6.50 13.45 10.81
C TYR A 139 5.90 14.08 9.54
N PRO A 140 6.31 15.31 9.16
CA PRO A 140 5.73 16.03 8.05
C PRO A 140 6.26 15.56 6.69
N TYR A 141 6.52 14.25 6.50
CA TYR A 141 7.08 13.72 5.25
C TYR A 141 6.22 14.06 4.03
N ASP A 142 4.89 13.93 4.18
CA ASP A 142 3.94 14.30 3.12
C ASP A 142 3.94 15.82 2.87
N TYR A 143 3.98 16.64 3.92
CA TYR A 143 4.05 18.11 3.80
C TYR A 143 5.35 18.58 3.14
N ALA A 144 6.50 18.01 3.53
CA ALA A 144 7.80 18.31 2.94
C ALA A 144 7.87 17.92 1.45
N ALA A 145 7.08 16.92 1.04
CA ALA A 145 6.91 16.53 -0.36
C ALA A 145 5.79 17.31 -1.08
N GLY A 146 5.26 18.39 -0.46
CA GLY A 146 4.21 19.23 -1.04
C GLY A 146 2.81 18.59 -1.08
N LYS A 147 2.59 17.48 -0.37
CA LYS A 147 1.30 16.79 -0.28
C LYS A 147 0.49 17.27 0.92
N ARG A 148 -0.83 17.25 0.76
CA ARG A 148 -1.80 17.62 1.81
C ARG A 148 -1.77 16.58 2.92
N ASN A 149 -1.97 17.00 4.17
CA ASN A 149 -1.98 16.09 5.30
C ASN A 149 -3.22 15.16 5.22
N PRO A 150 -3.07 13.83 5.19
CA PRO A 150 -4.21 12.91 5.15
C PRO A 150 -5.13 13.03 6.36
N ARG A 151 -4.61 13.50 7.51
CA ARG A 151 -5.42 13.75 8.71
C ARG A 151 -6.37 14.94 8.54
N GLU A 152 -6.12 15.84 7.59
CA GLU A 152 -7.06 16.94 7.27
C GLU A 152 -8.26 16.45 6.45
N VAL A 153 -8.12 15.36 5.68
CA VAL A 153 -9.21 14.83 4.84
C VAL A 153 -10.30 14.14 5.69
N GLY A 154 -9.97 13.68 6.89
CA GLY A 154 -10.93 13.12 7.86
C GLY A 154 -11.66 14.17 8.71
N GLN A 155 -11.29 15.45 8.63
CA GLN A 155 -11.95 16.55 9.35
C GLN A 155 -12.79 17.39 8.39
N GLY A 156 -13.91 16.84 7.93
CA GLY A 156 -14.81 17.60 7.08
C GLY A 156 -16.22 17.04 7.02
N THR A 157 -17.06 17.37 8.01
CA THR A 157 -18.39 18.00 7.81
C THR A 157 -19.01 18.37 9.16
N GLY A 158 -18.48 19.41 9.79
CA GLY A 158 -19.20 20.17 10.81
C GLY A 158 -19.28 21.62 10.34
N LYS A 159 -20.12 21.91 9.34
CA LYS A 159 -20.40 23.29 8.96
C LYS A 159 -21.04 23.97 10.16
N ALA A 160 -20.27 24.79 10.87
CA ALA A 160 -20.81 25.80 11.77
C ALA A 160 -21.62 26.77 10.89
N THR A 161 -22.93 26.62 10.92
CA THR A 161 -23.88 27.60 10.40
C THR A 161 -23.73 28.86 11.24
N THR A 162 -23.09 29.89 10.68
CA THR A 162 -23.05 31.22 11.26
C THR A 162 -24.48 31.74 11.32
N GLY A 163 -25.07 31.71 12.52
CA GLY A 163 -26.41 32.23 12.78
C GLY A 163 -26.52 33.70 12.42
N GLN A 164 -27.65 34.04 11.78
CA GLN A 164 -28.11 35.40 11.53
C GLN A 164 -27.99 36.26 12.80
N LYS A 165 -27.37 37.43 12.68
CA LYS A 165 -27.46 38.50 13.67
C LYS A 165 -28.91 38.97 13.78
N GLY A 166 -29.61 38.49 14.80
CA GLY A 166 -30.84 39.08 15.28
C GLY A 166 -30.57 40.48 15.81
N LYS A 167 -31.22 41.49 15.23
CA LYS A 167 -31.35 42.82 15.81
C LYS A 167 -32.19 42.70 17.09
N THR A 168 -31.73 43.31 18.18
CA THR A 168 -32.59 43.67 19.31
C THR A 168 -32.32 45.14 19.64
N PRO A 169 -33.34 46.00 19.67
CA PRO A 169 -33.20 47.40 20.05
C PRO A 169 -33.40 47.52 21.55
N HIS A 170 -32.52 48.18 22.29
CA HIS A 170 -32.86 48.64 23.64
C HIS A 170 -32.41 50.09 23.84
N SER A 171 -33.46 50.90 24.05
CA SER A 171 -33.51 52.24 24.61
C SER A 171 -32.82 52.35 25.97
N ARG A 172 -32.05 53.42 26.16
CA ARG A 172 -32.31 54.50 27.12
C ARG A 172 -31.46 55.71 26.76
#